data_AF-A0A4Q3FEC4-F1
#
_entry.id   AF-A0A4Q3FEC4-F1
#
_cell.length_a   1.000
_cell.length_b   1.000
_cell.length_c   1.000
_cell.angle_alpha   90.00
_cell.angle_beta   90.00
_cell.angle_gamma   90.00
#
_symmetry.space_group_name_H-M   'P 1'
#
loop_
_entity.id
_entity.type
_entity.pdbx_description
1 polymer ?
#
loop_
_entity_poly.entity_id
_entity_poly.type
_entity_poly.pdbx_seq_one_letter_code
_entity_poly.pdbx_strand_id
1 'polypeptide(L)'
;MFCLQLMKFKTFFIILLTVFITIILMQNTDEVNFKVLLWNLYLPKLVILTATLFLGILIGLILASRTSRAANHSPQNNYQKPYDTLSPEDRDYISD
;
A
#
# COMPACT_ATOMS: atom_id res chain seq x y z
N MET A 1 -22.83 29.02 -27.27
CA MET A 1 -21.74 28.68 -28.22
C MET A 1 -20.41 28.32 -27.52
N PHE A 2 -20.05 28.97 -26.39
CA PHE A 2 -18.80 28.70 -25.65
C PHE A 2 -18.70 27.30 -25.00
N CYS A 3 -19.81 26.76 -24.49
CA CYS A 3 -19.86 25.42 -23.88
C CYS A 3 -19.52 24.27 -24.87
N LEU A 4 -19.84 24.48 -26.16
CA LEU A 4 -19.55 23.54 -27.25
C LEU A 4 -18.04 23.48 -27.59
N GLN A 5 -17.30 24.57 -27.37
CA GLN A 5 -15.84 24.62 -27.59
C GLN A 5 -15.09 23.84 -26.50
N LEU A 6 -15.52 23.93 -25.23
CA LEU A 6 -14.92 23.18 -24.12
C LEU A 6 -15.05 21.66 -24.31
N MET A 7 -16.22 21.17 -24.73
CA MET A 7 -16.42 19.73 -24.96
C MET A 7 -15.57 19.22 -26.12
N LYS A 8 -15.51 19.95 -27.24
CA LYS A 8 -14.70 19.55 -28.40
C LYS A 8 -13.21 19.61 -28.11
N PHE A 9 -12.73 20.60 -27.36
CA PHE A 9 -11.33 20.68 -26.93
C PHE A 9 -10.97 19.55 -25.98
N LYS A 10 -11.83 19.26 -25.00
CA LYS A 10 -11.63 18.17 -24.04
C LYS A 10 -11.64 16.81 -24.74
N THR A 11 -12.54 16.58 -25.70
CA THR A 11 -12.55 15.37 -26.53
C THR A 11 -11.33 15.26 -27.44
N PHE A 12 -10.94 16.34 -28.12
CA PHE A 12 -9.75 16.36 -28.95
C PHE A 12 -8.49 16.07 -28.13
N PHE A 13 -8.38 16.67 -26.95
CA PHE A 13 -7.29 16.41 -26.01
C PHE A 13 -7.27 14.94 -25.55
N ILE A 14 -8.42 14.36 -25.21
CA ILE A 14 -8.51 12.94 -24.83
C ILE A 14 -8.08 12.04 -26.00
N ILE A 15 -8.53 12.32 -27.23
CA ILE A 15 -8.15 11.57 -28.43
C ILE A 15 -6.64 11.66 -28.65
N LEU A 16 -6.08 12.88 -28.62
CA LEU A 16 -4.65 13.11 -28.76
C LEU A 16 -3.87 12.33 -27.70
N LEU A 17 -4.28 12.44 -26.43
CA LEU A 17 -3.68 11.72 -25.31
C LEU A 17 -3.72 10.20 -25.53
N THR A 18 -4.87 9.66 -25.95
CA THR A 18 -4.98 8.22 -26.23
C THR A 18 -4.05 7.78 -27.35
N VAL A 19 -3.92 8.54 -28.44
CA VAL A 19 -2.99 8.23 -29.54
C VAL A 19 -1.55 8.24 -29.03
N PHE A 20 -1.15 9.24 -28.24
CA PHE A 20 0.17 9.29 -27.62
C PHE A 20 0.44 8.08 -26.71
N ILE A 21 -0.52 7.72 -25.86
CA ILE A 21 -0.42 6.53 -24.99
C ILE A 21 -0.26 5.27 -25.84
N THR A 22 -1.03 5.11 -26.91
CA THR A 22 -0.94 3.95 -27.82
C THR A 22 0.43 3.88 -28.49
N ILE A 23 0.99 5.01 -28.95
CA ILE A 23 2.32 5.05 -29.56
C ILE A 23 3.38 4.63 -28.53
N ILE A 24 3.32 5.17 -27.31
CA ILE A 24 4.27 4.82 -26.23
C ILE A 24 4.15 3.33 -25.89
N LEU A 25 2.94 2.79 -25.82
CA LEU A 25 2.69 1.35 -25.62
C LEU A 25 3.35 0.52 -26.73
N MET A 26 3.10 0.86 -28.00
CA MET A 26 3.72 0.16 -29.13
C MET A 26 5.24 0.21 -29.08
N GLN A 27 5.83 1.37 -28.78
CA GLN A 27 7.29 1.52 -28.64
C GLN A 27 7.87 0.69 -27.47
N ASN A 28 7.07 0.40 -26.45
CA ASN A 28 7.49 -0.42 -25.30
C ASN A 28 6.97 -1.87 -25.37
N THR A 29 6.43 -2.28 -26.52
CA THR A 29 6.03 -3.67 -26.79
C THR A 29 7.20 -4.52 -27.29
N ASP A 30 8.39 -3.92 -27.46
CA ASP A 30 9.61 -4.64 -27.75
C ASP A 30 9.86 -5.76 -26.73
N GLU A 31 10.18 -6.94 -27.26
CA GLU A 31 10.51 -8.11 -26.47
C GLU A 31 11.90 -8.00 -25.85
N VAL A 32 11.99 -8.37 -24.58
CA VAL A 32 13.25 -8.55 -23.87
C VAL A 32 13.40 -10.02 -23.55
N ASN A 33 14.62 -10.51 -23.79
CA ASN A 33 15.00 -11.88 -23.55
C ASN A 33 15.33 -12.08 -22.06
N PHE A 34 14.56 -12.92 -21.38
CA PHE A 34 14.83 -13.35 -20.02
C PHE A 34 15.27 -14.80 -20.01
N LYS A 35 16.47 -15.03 -19.49
CA LYS A 35 16.99 -16.37 -19.26
C LYS A 35 16.76 -16.75 -17.81
N VAL A 36 15.81 -17.65 -17.55
CA VAL A 36 15.45 -18.08 -16.20
C VAL A 36 15.86 -19.54 -16.03
N LEU A 37 16.95 -19.77 -15.29
CA LEU A 37 17.59 -21.06 -14.97
C LEU A 37 17.95 -21.92 -16.21
N LEU A 38 16.99 -22.42 -16.98
CA LEU A 38 17.18 -23.13 -18.26
C LEU A 38 16.20 -22.69 -19.37
N TRP A 39 15.30 -21.73 -19.11
CA TRP A 39 14.26 -21.30 -20.05
C TRP A 39 14.57 -19.93 -20.65
N ASN A 40 14.25 -19.77 -21.93
CA ASN A 40 14.28 -18.48 -22.62
C ASN A 40 12.84 -17.98 -22.75
N LEU A 41 12.52 -16.91 -22.03
CA LEU A 41 11.23 -16.27 -22.06
C LEU A 41 11.35 -14.96 -22.83
N TYR A 42 10.45 -14.78 -23.78
CA TYR A 42 10.32 -13.57 -24.59
C TYR A 42 9.13 -12.81 -24.06
N LEU A 43 9.40 -11.73 -23.32
CA LEU A 43 8.35 -10.92 -22.71
C LEU A 43 8.50 -9.47 -23.16
N PRO A 44 7.41 -8.81 -23.58
CA PRO A 44 7.46 -7.40 -23.90
C PRO A 44 7.77 -6.59 -22.64
N LYS A 45 8.60 -5.53 -22.77
CA LYS A 45 9.01 -4.65 -21.65
C LYS A 45 7.83 -4.18 -20.81
N LEU A 46 6.70 -3.90 -21.46
CA LEU A 46 5.45 -3.51 -20.82
C LEU A 46 4.95 -4.52 -19.76
N VAL A 47 5.03 -5.82 -20.04
CA VAL A 47 4.56 -6.87 -19.12
C VAL A 47 5.44 -6.90 -17.88
N ILE A 48 6.75 -6.74 -18.03
CA ILE A 48 7.70 -6.72 -16.91
C ILE A 48 7.49 -5.46 -16.05
N LEU A 49 7.32 -4.30 -16.67
CA LEU A 49 7.05 -3.04 -15.97
C LEU A 49 5.78 -3.17 -15.12
N THR A 50 4.71 -3.70 -15.72
CA THR A 50 3.42 -3.89 -15.06
C THR A 50 3.53 -4.90 -13.92
N ALA A 51 4.12 -6.07 -14.17
CA ALA A 51 4.31 -7.11 -13.15
C ALA A 51 5.13 -6.61 -11.96
N THR A 52 6.23 -5.87 -12.21
CA THR A 52 7.09 -5.32 -11.16
C THR A 52 6.36 -4.27 -10.33
N LEU A 53 5.54 -3.43 -10.96
CA LEU A 53 4.71 -2.44 -10.28
C LEU A 53 3.68 -3.11 -9.36
N PHE A 54 2.97 -4.13 -9.85
CA PHE A 54 2.03 -4.90 -9.01
C PHE A 54 2.74 -5.61 -7.86
N LEU A 55 3.90 -6.22 -8.11
CA LEU A 55 4.68 -6.90 -7.07
C LEU A 55 5.14 -5.92 -5.99
N GLY A 56 5.64 -4.74 -6.40
CA GLY A 56 6.03 -3.66 -5.50
C GLY A 56 4.86 -3.15 -4.64
N ILE A 57 3.69 -2.94 -5.24
CA ILE A 57 2.46 -2.58 -4.50
C ILE A 57 2.08 -3.67 -3.51
N LEU A 58 2.10 -4.94 -3.92
CA LEU A 58 1.71 -6.06 -3.06
C LEU A 58 2.65 -6.18 -1.85
N ILE A 59 3.96 -6.11 -2.08
CA ILE A 59 4.98 -6.09 -1.01
C ILE A 59 4.77 -4.87 -0.10
N GLY A 60 4.56 -3.69 -0.69
CA GLY A 60 4.30 -2.46 0.05
C GLY A 60 3.06 -2.56 0.95
N LEU A 61 1.97 -3.13 0.46
CA LEU A 61 0.74 -3.37 1.23
C LEU A 61 0.98 -4.35 2.38
N ILE A 62 1.68 -5.46 2.13
CA ILE A 62 2.02 -6.44 3.17
C ILE A 62 2.87 -5.76 4.26
N LEU A 63 3.87 -4.97 3.88
CA LEU A 63 4.75 -4.29 4.84
C LEU A 63 4.02 -3.19 5.61
N ALA A 64 3.18 -2.40 4.94
CA ALA A 64 2.35 -1.37 5.56
C ALA A 64 1.40 -1.96 6.62
N SER A 65 0.82 -3.12 6.35
CA SER A 65 -0.10 -3.80 7.28
C SER A 65 0.55 -4.24 8.61
N ARG A 66 1.87 -4.43 8.63
CA ARG A 66 2.61 -4.84 9.84
C ARG A 66 2.95 -3.66 10.76
N THR A 67 3.07 -2.46 10.21
CA THR A 67 3.44 -1.25 10.97
C THR A 67 2.30 -0.78 11.91
N SER A 68 1.05 -1.07 11.57
CA SER A 68 -0.12 -0.59 12.34
C SER A 68 -0.36 -1.32 13.67
N ARG A 69 0.36 -2.42 13.96
CA ARG A 69 0.12 -3.24 15.17
C ARG A 69 0.99 -2.85 16.37
N ALA A 70 1.91 -1.89 16.23
CA ALA A 70 2.78 -1.45 17.32
C ALA A 70 2.18 -0.31 18.18
N ALA A 71 1.00 0.21 17.86
CA ALA A 71 0.39 1.36 18.55
C ALA A 71 -0.72 0.99 19.56
N ASN A 72 -0.86 -0.29 19.94
CA ASN A 72 -1.81 -0.73 20.97
C ASN A 72 -1.10 -1.22 22.24
N HIS A 73 -0.04 -0.54 22.67
CA HIS A 73 0.21 -0.42 24.11
C HIS A 73 -0.63 0.74 24.61
N SER A 74 -1.91 0.48 24.85
CA SER A 74 -2.65 1.24 25.84
C SER A 74 -1.85 1.18 27.13
N PRO A 75 -1.49 2.30 27.78
CA PRO A 75 -1.06 2.24 29.17
C PRO A 75 -2.27 1.75 29.95
N GLN A 76 -2.31 0.45 30.26
CA GLN A 76 -3.24 -0.10 31.23
C GLN A 76 -2.86 0.55 32.57
N ASN A 77 -3.51 1.66 32.88
CA ASN A 77 -3.47 2.29 34.20
C ASN A 77 -4.12 1.33 35.19
N ASN A 78 -3.38 0.30 35.57
CA ASN A 78 -3.73 -0.60 36.64
C ASN A 78 -3.46 0.14 37.95
N TYR A 79 -4.40 0.98 38.36
CA TYR A 79 -4.45 1.51 39.73
C TYR A 79 -4.85 0.36 40.66
N GLN A 80 -3.93 -0.59 40.85
CA GLN A 80 -3.96 -1.54 41.94
C GLN A 80 -3.81 -0.71 43.22
N LYS A 81 -4.89 -0.56 43.99
CA LYS A 81 -4.78 0.14 45.27
C LYS A 81 -3.83 -0.66 46.19
N PRO A 82 -2.84 -0.02 46.84
CA PRO A 82 -1.74 -0.71 47.54
C PRO A 82 -2.17 -1.57 48.74
N TYR A 83 -3.41 -1.47 49.19
CA TYR A 83 -3.87 -2.18 50.38
C TYR A 83 -4.27 -3.63 50.11
N ASP A 84 -4.30 -4.07 48.85
CA ASP A 84 -4.90 -5.36 48.50
C ASP A 84 -3.96 -6.56 48.60
N THR A 85 -2.71 -6.35 49.01
CA THR A 85 -1.74 -7.42 49.30
C THR A 85 -1.62 -7.74 50.80
N LEU A 86 -2.42 -7.09 51.65
CA LEU A 86 -2.45 -7.34 53.09
C LEU A 86 -3.57 -8.33 53.41
N SER A 87 -3.33 -9.26 54.34
CA SER A 87 -4.38 -10.15 54.82
C SER A 87 -5.44 -9.31 55.58
N PRO A 88 -6.69 -9.80 55.70
CA PRO A 88 -7.76 -9.05 56.35
C PRO A 88 -7.40 -8.56 57.75
N GLU A 89 -6.60 -9.34 58.48
CA GLU A 89 -6.18 -9.06 59.85
C GLU A 89 -5.22 -7.87 59.96
N ASP A 90 -4.35 -7.66 58.97
CA ASP A 90 -3.37 -6.55 58.96
C ASP A 90 -4.01 -5.20 58.58
N ARG A 91 -5.23 -5.22 58.02
CA ARG A 91 -5.94 -4.01 57.53
C ARG A 91 -6.49 -3.18 58.69
N ASP A 92 -6.98 -3.82 59.74
CA ASP A 92 -7.55 -3.15 60.91
C ASP A 92 -6.48 -2.39 61.72
N TYR A 93 -5.20 -2.77 61.61
CA TYR A 93 -4.10 -2.15 62.35
C TYR A 93 -3.63 -0.81 61.76
N ILE A 94 -3.96 -0.52 60.50
CA ILE A 94 -3.53 0.68 59.77
C ILE A 94 -4.68 1.69 59.63
N SER A 95 -5.90 1.32 60.05
CA SER A 95 -7.10 2.15 59.92
C SER A 95 -7.40 3.08 61.10
N ASP A 96 -6.59 3.07 62.16
CA ASP A 96 -6.54 4.08 63.24
C ASP A 96 -5.39 5.07 63.02
#